data_AF-A0A6P0P4V0-F1
#
_entry.id   AF-A0A6P0P4V0-F1
#
_cell.length_a   1.000
_cell.length_b   1.000
_cell.length_c   1.000
_cell.angle_alpha   90.00
_cell.angle_beta   90.00
_cell.angle_gamma   90.00
#
_symmetry.space_group_name_H-M   'P 1'
#
loop_
_entity.id
_entity.type
_entity.pdbx_description
1 polymer ?
#
loop_
_entity_poly.entity_id
_entity_poly.type
_entity_poly.pdbx_seq_one_letter_code
_entity_poly.pdbx_strand_id
1 'polypeptide(L)'
;MIRVYTQVQQGKNWLQRYRRRQPVFGCILGFTDTGLIPGISAAGATPKDRQYTCLADVEFLYNGFQPQPKYPLPPLDAGASPVLITKAIVDALNIPLYLFNAGLTHQPTVPTIDLGGTPARCLTSGHALDMATVEHLLEAGKSWGYKLAAEAKDSYLILGECVVGGTTTALAILLGLGIAAAGKVNSSHPQCNHAQKLAVVRQGLQVSGFNSVPPLAQPLKLVAAVGDPMQIVVAGMAMTASLKVGVMLAGGTQMLAVYALMQALAAKYSLSWLPENIVVGTTRWVAEDPTGDTVGLAREIGIVPLMATKVSFAESCYPQLRAYEQGYVKEGVGCGGCAIAAHLYRDWSQVQLLQAVESLFL
;
A
#
# COMPACT_ATOMS: atom_id res chain seq x y z
N MET A 1 -1.10 21.50 3.07
CA MET A 1 -1.94 20.32 3.39
C MET A 1 -1.15 19.07 3.79
N ILE A 2 0.18 19.04 3.64
CA ILE A 2 0.99 17.83 3.90
C ILE A 2 1.76 18.00 5.21
N ARG A 3 1.76 16.99 6.07
CA ARG A 3 2.56 16.93 7.30
C ARG A 3 3.64 15.85 7.13
N VAL A 4 4.88 16.18 7.49
CA VAL A 4 6.00 15.23 7.55
C VAL A 4 6.21 14.86 9.02
N TYR A 5 6.17 13.56 9.34
CA TYR A 5 6.20 13.04 10.71
C TYR A 5 7.58 12.52 11.13
N THR A 6 8.34 11.96 10.19
CA THR A 6 9.70 11.43 10.40
C THR A 6 10.63 11.93 9.29
N GLN A 7 11.95 11.93 9.56
CA GLN A 7 12.97 12.44 8.64
C GLN A 7 12.59 13.79 8.02
N VAL A 8 12.22 14.74 8.89
CA VAL A 8 11.52 15.98 8.51
C VAL A 8 12.25 16.78 7.44
N GLN A 9 13.58 16.89 7.53
CA GLN A 9 14.35 17.64 6.54
C GLN A 9 14.33 16.95 5.17
N GLN A 10 14.54 15.64 5.13
CA GLN A 10 14.49 14.85 3.88
C GLN A 10 13.10 14.92 3.25
N GLY A 11 12.03 14.72 4.04
CA GLY A 11 10.66 14.81 3.54
C GLY A 11 10.31 16.21 3.01
N LYS A 12 10.75 17.28 3.68
CA LYS A 12 10.57 18.66 3.20
C LYS A 12 11.34 18.92 1.89
N ASN A 13 12.59 18.47 1.80
CA ASN A 13 13.39 18.59 0.59
C ASN A 13 12.74 17.86 -0.59
N TRP A 14 12.23 16.65 -0.35
CA TRP A 14 11.52 15.85 -1.35
C TRP A 14 10.26 16.58 -1.84
N LEU A 15 9.42 17.09 -0.93
CA LEU A 15 8.23 17.87 -1.29
C LEU A 15 8.59 19.13 -2.08
N GLN A 16 9.64 19.85 -1.70
CA GLN A 16 10.08 21.03 -2.42
C GLN A 16 10.54 20.68 -3.85
N ARG A 17 11.30 19.58 -4.01
CA ARG A 17 11.83 19.12 -5.29
C ARG A 17 10.71 18.78 -6.30
N TYR A 18 9.63 18.16 -5.83
CA TYR A 18 8.55 17.66 -6.69
C TYR A 18 7.29 18.54 -6.69
N ARG A 19 7.35 19.72 -6.09
CA ARG A 19 6.24 20.69 -6.14
C ARG A 19 5.90 21.04 -7.60
N ARG A 20 4.61 21.08 -7.92
CA ARG A 20 4.06 21.35 -9.27
C ARG A 20 4.51 20.36 -10.36
N ARG A 21 4.98 19.17 -9.99
CA ARG A 21 5.25 18.07 -10.93
C ARG A 21 4.08 17.09 -10.93
N GLN A 22 3.63 16.69 -12.13
CA GLN A 22 2.57 15.68 -12.28
C GLN A 22 3.17 14.29 -12.08
N PRO A 23 2.69 13.50 -11.11
CA PRO A 23 3.21 12.16 -10.89
C PRO A 23 2.76 11.18 -11.97
N VAL A 24 3.41 10.01 -12.02
CA VAL A 24 2.84 8.79 -12.60
C VAL A 24 2.42 7.87 -11.47
N PHE A 25 1.21 7.30 -11.55
CA PHE A 25 0.67 6.40 -10.54
C PHE A 25 0.68 4.95 -11.03
N GLY A 26 1.35 4.08 -10.27
CA GLY A 26 1.30 2.63 -10.42
C GLY A 26 0.55 2.01 -9.24
N CYS A 27 -0.50 1.23 -9.50
CA CYS A 27 -1.19 0.44 -8.47
C CYS A 27 -0.86 -1.03 -8.63
N ILE A 28 -0.24 -1.62 -7.60
CA ILE A 28 0.17 -3.01 -7.59
C ILE A 28 -0.87 -3.84 -6.85
N LEU A 29 -1.44 -4.82 -7.55
CA LEU A 29 -2.56 -5.63 -7.11
C LEU A 29 -2.04 -7.00 -6.70
N GLY A 30 -2.51 -7.50 -5.56
CA GLY A 30 -2.13 -8.82 -5.07
C GLY A 30 -3.22 -9.43 -4.21
N PHE A 31 -3.15 -10.74 -4.07
CA PHE A 31 -4.06 -11.48 -3.21
C PHE A 31 -3.30 -12.36 -2.22
N THR A 32 -3.87 -12.52 -1.03
CA THR A 32 -3.45 -13.51 -0.05
C THR A 32 -4.67 -14.17 0.60
N ASP A 33 -4.66 -15.49 0.74
CA ASP A 33 -5.70 -16.21 1.51
C ASP A 33 -5.75 -15.75 2.98
N THR A 34 -4.69 -15.11 3.48
CA THR A 34 -4.69 -14.47 4.80
C THR A 34 -5.86 -13.49 4.93
N GLY A 35 -6.24 -12.80 3.85
CA GLY A 35 -7.40 -11.90 3.81
C GLY A 35 -8.75 -12.60 4.00
N LEU A 36 -8.81 -13.93 3.84
CA LEU A 36 -10.04 -14.71 4.00
C LEU A 36 -10.32 -15.10 5.46
N ILE A 37 -9.33 -14.99 6.35
CA ILE A 37 -9.51 -15.27 7.78
C ILE A 37 -10.65 -14.38 8.33
N PRO A 38 -11.67 -14.96 9.01
CA PRO A 38 -12.77 -14.17 9.57
C PRO A 38 -12.27 -13.07 10.51
N GLY A 39 -12.76 -11.84 10.33
CA GLY A 39 -12.39 -10.69 11.16
C GLY A 39 -10.97 -10.14 10.96
N ILE A 40 -10.18 -10.67 10.02
CA ILE A 40 -8.79 -10.21 9.81
C ILE A 40 -8.72 -8.81 9.20
N SER A 41 -9.74 -8.44 8.40
CA SER A 41 -9.87 -7.19 7.67
C SER A 41 -11.33 -6.82 7.50
N ALA A 42 -11.62 -5.51 7.53
CA ALA A 42 -12.90 -4.91 7.18
C ALA A 42 -13.01 -4.50 5.69
N ALA A 43 -12.00 -4.80 4.85
CA ALA A 43 -11.99 -4.44 3.43
C ALA A 43 -12.86 -5.41 2.60
N GLY A 44 -14.16 -5.43 2.92
CA GLY A 44 -15.16 -6.41 2.50
C GLY A 44 -15.78 -7.09 3.73
N ALA A 45 -17.12 -7.06 3.83
CA ALA A 45 -17.86 -7.52 5.00
C ALA A 45 -17.65 -9.03 5.29
N THR A 46 -17.64 -9.86 4.24
CA THR A 46 -17.46 -11.31 4.36
C THR A 46 -16.12 -11.78 3.75
N PRO A 47 -15.62 -12.99 4.10
CA PRO A 47 -14.48 -13.59 3.38
C PRO A 47 -14.68 -13.63 1.86
N LYS A 48 -15.91 -13.90 1.40
CA LYS A 48 -16.24 -13.92 -0.03
C LYS A 48 -16.10 -12.54 -0.66
N ASP A 49 -16.55 -11.49 0.02
CA ASP A 49 -16.36 -10.12 -0.47
C ASP A 49 -14.87 -9.78 -0.59
N ARG A 50 -14.09 -10.14 0.45
CA ARG A 50 -12.64 -9.94 0.50
C ARG A 50 -11.87 -10.63 -0.62
N GLN A 51 -12.40 -11.74 -1.15
CA GLN A 51 -11.84 -12.42 -2.31
C GLN A 51 -11.85 -11.55 -3.57
N TYR A 52 -12.88 -10.70 -3.71
CA TYR A 52 -13.11 -9.89 -4.91
C TYR A 52 -12.82 -8.40 -4.73
N THR A 53 -12.59 -7.91 -3.51
CA THR A 53 -12.32 -6.48 -3.24
C THR A 53 -11.27 -5.88 -4.16
N CYS A 54 -10.13 -6.55 -4.35
CA CYS A 54 -9.07 -6.02 -5.22
C CYS A 54 -9.49 -5.93 -6.69
N LEU A 55 -10.28 -6.90 -7.17
CA LEU A 55 -10.83 -6.90 -8.52
C LEU A 55 -11.89 -5.80 -8.70
N ALA A 56 -12.71 -5.55 -7.68
CA ALA A 56 -13.69 -4.47 -7.67
C ALA A 56 -13.01 -3.09 -7.62
N ASP A 57 -11.99 -2.91 -6.77
CA ASP A 57 -11.23 -1.67 -6.67
C ASP A 57 -10.52 -1.36 -7.99
N VAL A 58 -9.85 -2.33 -8.63
CA VAL A 58 -9.18 -2.05 -9.91
C VAL A 58 -10.17 -1.76 -11.04
N GLU A 59 -11.29 -2.48 -11.10
CA GLU A 59 -12.33 -2.22 -12.10
C GLU A 59 -12.90 -0.81 -11.94
N PHE A 60 -13.20 -0.40 -10.71
CA PHE A 60 -13.70 0.93 -10.40
C PHE A 60 -12.66 2.03 -10.66
N LEU A 61 -11.39 1.80 -10.28
CA LEU A 61 -10.31 2.77 -10.52
C LEU A 61 -10.15 3.08 -12.01
N TYR A 62 -10.30 2.07 -12.86
CA TYR A 62 -10.20 2.27 -14.30
C TYR A 62 -11.48 2.87 -14.91
N ASN A 63 -12.64 2.26 -14.65
CA ASN A 63 -13.90 2.60 -15.32
C ASN A 63 -14.73 3.70 -14.65
N GLY A 64 -14.51 3.96 -13.35
CA GLY A 64 -15.44 4.73 -12.52
C GLY A 64 -16.76 3.98 -12.28
N PHE A 65 -17.83 4.73 -12.00
CA PHE A 65 -19.16 4.15 -11.84
C PHE A 65 -19.66 3.53 -13.15
N GLN A 66 -20.11 2.29 -13.07
CA GLN A 66 -20.72 1.56 -14.17
C GLN A 66 -22.12 1.08 -13.75
N PRO A 67 -23.12 1.04 -14.65
CA PRO A 67 -24.45 0.55 -14.32
C PRO A 67 -24.48 -0.92 -13.89
N GLN A 68 -23.58 -1.73 -14.47
CA GLN A 68 -23.47 -3.18 -14.21
C GLN A 68 -21.98 -3.58 -14.19
N PRO A 69 -21.23 -3.25 -13.14
CA PRO A 69 -19.85 -3.68 -13.01
C PRO A 69 -19.80 -5.21 -12.84
N LYS A 70 -18.76 -5.86 -13.35
CA LYS A 70 -18.59 -7.30 -13.14
C LYS A 70 -18.23 -7.60 -11.70
N TYR A 71 -17.49 -6.71 -11.05
CA TYR A 71 -17.14 -6.73 -9.64
C TYR A 71 -17.59 -5.41 -8.99
N PRO A 72 -18.82 -5.33 -8.44
CA PRO A 72 -19.23 -4.15 -7.68
C PRO A 72 -18.33 -3.97 -6.44
N LEU A 73 -18.13 -2.71 -6.03
CA LEU A 73 -17.43 -2.42 -4.78
C LEU A 73 -18.11 -3.18 -3.63
N PRO A 74 -17.36 -3.97 -2.84
CA PRO A 74 -17.94 -4.84 -1.85
C PRO A 74 -18.60 -4.04 -0.72
N PRO A 75 -19.65 -4.58 -0.08
CA PRO A 75 -20.23 -3.97 1.10
C PRO A 75 -19.19 -3.91 2.23
N LEU A 76 -19.24 -2.82 3.00
CA LEU A 76 -18.43 -2.59 4.20
C LEU A 76 -19.37 -2.41 5.39
N ASP A 77 -18.91 -2.75 6.60
CA ASP A 77 -19.69 -2.50 7.83
C ASP A 77 -20.00 -1.00 8.00
N ALA A 78 -19.01 -0.16 7.69
CA ALA A 78 -19.12 1.28 7.52
C ALA A 78 -17.95 1.77 6.66
N GLY A 79 -18.10 2.95 6.06
CA GLY A 79 -17.10 3.49 5.15
C GLY A 79 -17.45 3.33 3.68
N ALA A 80 -16.55 3.78 2.84
CA ALA A 80 -16.55 3.53 1.41
C ALA A 80 -15.15 3.09 0.99
N SER A 81 -15.01 2.42 -0.17
CA SER A 81 -13.67 2.00 -0.61
C SER A 81 -12.76 3.23 -0.85
N PRO A 82 -11.48 3.17 -0.45
CA PRO A 82 -10.53 4.25 -0.67
C PRO A 82 -10.22 4.48 -2.16
N VAL A 83 -10.59 3.53 -3.03
CA VAL A 83 -10.53 3.70 -4.48
C VAL A 83 -11.27 4.95 -4.95
N LEU A 84 -12.35 5.37 -4.26
CA LEU A 84 -13.10 6.58 -4.61
C LEU A 84 -12.21 7.82 -4.55
N ILE A 85 -11.35 7.91 -3.53
CA ILE A 85 -10.39 9.00 -3.36
C ILE A 85 -9.36 8.97 -4.48
N THR A 86 -8.79 7.79 -4.73
CA THR A 86 -7.80 7.60 -5.79
C THR A 86 -8.38 7.96 -7.16
N LYS A 87 -9.58 7.44 -7.49
CA LYS A 87 -10.29 7.67 -8.75
C LYS A 87 -10.58 9.16 -8.98
N ALA A 88 -11.17 9.82 -7.98
CA ALA A 88 -11.48 11.25 -8.06
C ALA A 88 -10.25 12.08 -8.41
N ILE A 89 -9.12 11.78 -7.76
CA ILE A 89 -7.88 12.54 -7.95
C ILE A 89 -7.20 12.19 -9.28
N VAL A 90 -7.10 10.89 -9.59
CA VAL A 90 -6.45 10.41 -10.83
C VAL A 90 -7.16 10.99 -12.05
N ASP A 91 -8.50 10.96 -12.08
CA ASP A 91 -9.28 11.51 -13.18
C ASP A 91 -9.18 13.03 -13.25
N ALA A 92 -9.47 13.73 -12.14
CA ALA A 92 -9.52 15.19 -12.13
C ALA A 92 -8.16 15.84 -12.46
N LEU A 93 -7.07 15.13 -12.18
CA LEU A 93 -5.70 15.60 -12.44
C LEU A 93 -5.03 14.93 -13.64
N ASN A 94 -5.77 14.07 -14.37
CA ASN A 94 -5.27 13.29 -15.50
C ASN A 94 -3.94 12.59 -15.19
N ILE A 95 -3.80 12.02 -13.99
CA ILE A 95 -2.57 11.35 -13.57
C ILE A 95 -2.41 10.07 -14.40
N PRO A 96 -1.27 9.85 -15.09
CA PRO A 96 -1.02 8.61 -15.80
C PRO A 96 -1.13 7.40 -14.86
N LEU A 97 -1.96 6.43 -15.24
CA LEU A 97 -2.31 5.26 -14.43
C LEU A 97 -1.74 3.98 -15.05
N TYR A 98 -1.02 3.20 -14.24
CA TYR A 98 -0.55 1.86 -14.56
C TYR A 98 -1.08 0.88 -13.50
N LEU A 99 -1.68 -0.22 -13.96
CA LEU A 99 -2.26 -1.25 -13.10
C LEU A 99 -1.46 -2.54 -13.27
N PHE A 100 -0.96 -3.11 -12.17
CA PHE A 100 -0.09 -4.27 -12.18
C PHE A 100 -0.72 -5.44 -11.45
N ASN A 101 -0.90 -6.57 -12.11
CA ASN A 101 -1.30 -7.81 -11.47
C ASN A 101 -0.05 -8.57 -11.01
N ALA A 102 0.22 -8.56 -9.70
CA ALA A 102 1.32 -9.31 -9.09
C ALA A 102 0.93 -10.75 -8.69
N GLY A 103 -0.36 -11.09 -8.72
CA GLY A 103 -0.86 -12.39 -8.27
C GLY A 103 -2.27 -12.29 -7.70
N LEU A 104 -3.27 -12.19 -8.58
CA LEU A 104 -4.69 -12.26 -8.24
C LEU A 104 -5.27 -13.66 -8.48
N THR A 105 -6.37 -13.98 -7.80
CA THR A 105 -7.09 -15.26 -7.95
C THR A 105 -7.86 -15.35 -9.27
N HIS A 106 -8.25 -14.21 -9.82
CA HIS A 106 -8.94 -14.10 -11.10
C HIS A 106 -8.31 -13.00 -11.95
N GLN A 107 -8.46 -13.12 -13.27
CA GLN A 107 -8.05 -12.08 -14.20
C GLN A 107 -8.87 -10.79 -13.98
N PRO A 108 -8.23 -9.61 -13.90
CA PRO A 108 -8.91 -8.32 -13.91
C PRO A 108 -9.80 -8.14 -15.15
N THR A 109 -10.83 -7.33 -15.03
CA THR A 109 -11.77 -7.02 -16.13
C THR A 109 -11.34 -5.81 -16.96
N VAL A 110 -10.28 -5.15 -16.52
CA VAL A 110 -9.72 -3.94 -17.12
C VAL A 110 -8.26 -4.20 -17.51
N PRO A 111 -7.68 -3.44 -18.44
CA PRO A 111 -6.30 -3.64 -18.85
C PRO A 111 -5.33 -3.54 -17.66
N THR A 112 -4.60 -4.62 -17.42
CA THR A 112 -3.54 -4.68 -16.41
C THR A 112 -2.28 -5.29 -17.00
N ILE A 113 -1.13 -4.87 -16.51
CA ILE A 113 0.15 -5.49 -16.78
C ILE A 113 0.28 -6.71 -15.88
N ASP A 114 0.30 -7.89 -16.49
CA ASP A 114 0.58 -9.14 -15.78
C ASP A 114 2.08 -9.26 -15.47
N LEU A 115 2.40 -9.45 -14.19
CA LEU A 115 3.77 -9.63 -13.71
C LEU A 115 4.16 -11.10 -13.52
N GLY A 116 3.29 -12.05 -13.90
CA GLY A 116 3.61 -13.48 -13.88
C GLY A 116 3.70 -14.09 -12.48
N GLY A 117 3.05 -13.47 -11.49
CA GLY A 117 2.99 -14.00 -10.13
C GLY A 117 1.77 -14.87 -9.84
N THR A 118 1.63 -15.26 -8.58
CA THR A 118 0.53 -16.12 -8.10
C THR A 118 -0.08 -15.55 -6.83
N PRO A 119 -1.37 -15.81 -6.55
CA PRO A 119 -1.97 -15.47 -5.27
C PRO A 119 -1.22 -16.16 -4.12
N ALA A 120 -0.98 -15.43 -3.04
CA ALA A 120 -0.32 -15.99 -1.86
C ALA A 120 -1.28 -16.89 -1.09
N ARG A 121 -0.78 -18.06 -0.68
CA ARG A 121 -1.41 -18.91 0.32
C ARG A 121 -1.45 -18.19 1.67
N CYS A 122 -2.26 -18.71 2.59
CA CYS A 122 -2.39 -18.11 3.92
C CYS A 122 -1.05 -18.17 4.64
N LEU A 123 -0.61 -17.04 5.22
CA LEU A 123 0.69 -16.94 5.87
C LEU A 123 0.86 -17.90 7.05
N THR A 124 -0.23 -18.39 7.63
CA THR A 124 -0.22 -19.41 8.70
C THR A 124 0.40 -20.73 8.26
N SER A 125 0.49 -20.97 6.95
CA SER A 125 1.18 -22.14 6.38
C SER A 125 2.70 -22.05 6.47
N GLY A 126 3.26 -20.85 6.70
CA GLY A 126 4.70 -20.59 6.58
C GLY A 126 5.26 -20.73 5.16
N HIS A 127 4.39 -20.86 4.15
CA HIS A 127 4.73 -21.06 2.74
C HIS A 127 3.78 -20.23 1.85
N ALA A 128 3.66 -18.93 2.10
CA ALA A 128 2.76 -18.04 1.38
C ALA A 128 2.97 -18.04 -0.14
N LEU A 129 4.22 -18.05 -0.62
CA LEU A 129 4.59 -18.04 -2.04
C LEU A 129 5.72 -19.04 -2.30
N ASP A 130 5.83 -19.50 -3.55
CA ASP A 130 6.97 -20.30 -3.97
C ASP A 130 8.19 -19.38 -4.17
N MET A 131 9.39 -19.86 -3.82
CA MET A 131 10.63 -19.07 -3.96
C MET A 131 10.85 -18.55 -5.38
N ALA A 132 10.60 -19.38 -6.40
CA ALA A 132 10.71 -18.98 -7.80
C ALA A 132 9.75 -17.83 -8.16
N THR A 133 8.56 -17.79 -7.55
CA THR A 133 7.61 -16.68 -7.75
C THR A 133 8.16 -15.40 -7.13
N VAL A 134 8.72 -15.46 -5.92
CA VAL A 134 9.29 -14.29 -5.23
C VAL A 134 10.48 -13.72 -6.00
N GLU A 135 11.38 -14.57 -6.49
CA GLU A 135 12.54 -14.17 -7.30
C GLU A 135 12.10 -13.57 -8.65
N HIS A 136 11.13 -14.20 -9.31
CA HIS A 136 10.55 -13.68 -10.55
C HIS A 136 9.94 -12.30 -10.36
N LEU A 137 9.09 -12.14 -9.33
CA LEU A 137 8.40 -10.89 -9.05
C LEU A 137 9.37 -9.76 -8.63
N LEU A 138 10.48 -10.09 -7.95
CA LEU A 138 11.53 -9.10 -7.68
C LEU A 138 12.14 -8.58 -8.99
N GLU A 139 12.51 -9.47 -9.92
CA GLU A 139 13.10 -9.06 -11.20
C GLU A 139 12.10 -8.35 -12.10
N ALA A 140 10.84 -8.80 -12.13
CA ALA A 140 9.75 -8.10 -12.83
C ALA A 140 9.56 -6.69 -12.26
N GLY A 141 9.54 -6.56 -10.92
CA GLY A 141 9.47 -5.27 -10.24
C GLY A 141 10.65 -4.37 -10.60
N LYS A 142 11.89 -4.86 -10.56
CA LYS A 142 13.09 -4.12 -10.98
C LYS A 142 13.00 -3.64 -12.43
N SER A 143 12.55 -4.51 -13.35
CA SER A 143 12.38 -4.14 -14.75
C SER A 143 11.37 -3.00 -14.92
N TRP A 144 10.23 -3.09 -14.24
CA TRP A 144 9.19 -2.07 -14.32
C TRP A 144 9.55 -0.78 -13.60
N GLY A 145 10.34 -0.82 -12.53
CA GLY A 145 10.84 0.39 -11.88
C GLY A 145 11.67 1.26 -12.83
N TYR A 146 12.52 0.67 -13.68
CA TYR A 146 13.21 1.40 -14.73
C TYR A 146 12.28 1.98 -15.79
N LYS A 147 11.28 1.21 -16.24
CA LYS A 147 10.30 1.65 -17.24
C LYS A 147 9.47 2.83 -16.74
N LEU A 148 8.89 2.71 -15.55
CA LEU A 148 8.10 3.79 -14.94
C LEU A 148 8.95 5.02 -14.63
N ALA A 149 10.21 4.85 -14.23
CA ALA A 149 11.10 5.99 -14.02
C ALA A 149 11.38 6.77 -15.31
N ALA A 150 11.37 6.11 -16.47
CA ALA A 150 11.49 6.79 -17.75
C ALA A 150 10.23 7.62 -18.08
N GLU A 151 9.03 7.08 -17.77
CA GLU A 151 7.75 7.78 -17.91
C GLU A 151 7.63 8.99 -16.99
N ALA A 152 8.16 8.88 -15.76
CA ALA A 152 8.13 9.95 -14.76
C ALA A 152 9.37 10.86 -14.78
N LYS A 153 10.05 10.97 -15.93
CA LYS A 153 11.23 11.83 -16.08
C LYS A 153 10.92 13.26 -15.62
N ASP A 154 11.83 13.84 -14.84
CA ASP A 154 11.68 15.18 -14.24
C ASP A 154 10.46 15.34 -13.30
N SER A 155 9.92 14.21 -12.83
CA SER A 155 8.83 14.09 -11.87
C SER A 155 9.10 12.93 -10.88
N TYR A 156 8.05 12.27 -10.39
CA TYR A 156 8.11 11.20 -9.40
C TYR A 156 7.02 10.15 -9.64
N LEU A 157 7.25 8.96 -9.07
CA LEU A 157 6.29 7.86 -9.05
C LEU A 157 5.50 7.84 -7.75
N ILE A 158 4.23 7.46 -7.86
CA ILE A 158 3.41 7.02 -6.75
C ILE A 158 3.18 5.52 -6.96
N LEU A 159 3.62 4.70 -6.00
CA LEU A 159 3.43 3.25 -6.03
C LEU A 159 2.43 2.88 -4.93
N GLY A 160 1.18 2.63 -5.30
CA GLY A 160 0.12 2.20 -4.40
C GLY A 160 -0.12 0.70 -4.44
N GLU A 161 -0.95 0.21 -3.51
CA GLU A 161 -1.29 -1.20 -3.41
C GLU A 161 -2.79 -1.44 -3.21
N CYS A 162 -3.25 -2.62 -3.62
CA CYS A 162 -4.50 -3.18 -3.11
C CYS A 162 -4.32 -4.68 -2.79
N VAL A 163 -4.20 -4.99 -1.51
CA VAL A 163 -4.12 -6.36 -0.97
C VAL A 163 -4.96 -6.50 0.30
N VAL A 164 -6.07 -7.24 0.22
CA VAL A 164 -6.84 -7.56 1.42
C VAL A 164 -6.05 -8.51 2.32
N GLY A 165 -5.88 -8.13 3.60
CA GLY A 165 -5.00 -8.84 4.52
C GLY A 165 -3.54 -8.33 4.52
N GLY A 166 -3.22 -7.35 3.66
CA GLY A 166 -1.88 -6.79 3.51
C GLY A 166 -1.29 -6.20 4.80
N THR A 167 -2.12 -5.70 5.71
CA THR A 167 -1.63 -5.23 7.04
C THR A 167 -1.10 -6.37 7.91
N THR A 168 -1.61 -7.59 7.73
CA THR A 168 -1.17 -8.78 8.48
C THR A 168 0.11 -9.36 7.89
N THR A 169 0.22 -9.45 6.56
CA THR A 169 1.48 -9.83 5.89
C THR A 169 2.57 -8.79 6.14
N ALA A 170 2.22 -7.49 6.19
CA ALA A 170 3.16 -6.42 6.58
C ALA A 170 3.70 -6.62 8.00
N LEU A 171 2.83 -6.95 8.97
CA LEU A 171 3.27 -7.31 10.32
C LEU A 171 4.23 -8.51 10.30
N ALA A 172 3.94 -9.51 9.46
CA ALA A 172 4.79 -10.69 9.34
C ALA A 172 6.19 -10.38 8.80
N ILE A 173 6.28 -9.55 7.76
CA ILE A 173 7.56 -9.08 7.23
C ILE A 173 8.31 -8.29 8.30
N LEU A 174 7.67 -7.31 8.96
CA LEU A 174 8.33 -6.48 9.96
C LEU A 174 8.87 -7.32 11.13
N LEU A 175 8.06 -8.21 11.70
CA LEU A 175 8.50 -9.09 12.79
C LEU A 175 9.61 -10.06 12.34
N GLY A 176 9.50 -10.63 11.14
CA GLY A 176 10.53 -11.51 10.59
C GLY A 176 11.86 -10.80 10.26
N LEU A 177 11.81 -9.49 10.00
CA LEU A 177 12.99 -8.63 9.88
C LEU A 177 13.49 -8.11 11.25
N GLY A 178 12.90 -8.57 12.36
CA GLY A 178 13.33 -8.20 13.72
C GLY A 178 12.86 -6.82 14.20
N ILE A 179 11.91 -6.18 13.50
CA ILE A 179 11.36 -4.88 13.87
C ILE A 179 10.22 -5.09 14.88
N ALA A 180 10.19 -4.30 15.96
CA ALA A 180 9.22 -4.41 17.04
C ALA A 180 7.82 -3.84 16.66
N ALA A 181 7.19 -4.43 15.65
CA ALA A 181 5.94 -3.96 15.06
C ALA A 181 4.65 -4.48 15.74
N ALA A 182 4.76 -5.33 16.76
CA ALA A 182 3.60 -5.84 17.50
C ALA A 182 2.81 -4.67 18.13
N GLY A 183 1.51 -4.58 17.84
CA GLY A 183 0.66 -3.48 18.32
C GLY A 183 0.76 -2.18 17.51
N LYS A 184 1.55 -2.13 16.43
CA LYS A 184 1.82 -0.87 15.70
C LYS A 184 1.21 -0.79 14.32
N VAL A 185 0.95 -1.93 13.67
CA VAL A 185 0.35 -1.97 12.34
C VAL A 185 -1.10 -1.48 12.32
N ASN A 186 -1.49 -0.73 11.30
CA ASN A 186 -2.88 -0.27 11.20
C ASN A 186 -3.82 -1.38 10.73
N SER A 187 -5.11 -1.04 10.71
CA SER A 187 -6.19 -1.90 10.24
C SER A 187 -7.28 -1.09 9.57
N SER A 188 -8.04 -1.74 8.68
CA SER A 188 -9.28 -1.21 8.12
C SER A 188 -10.43 -1.15 9.13
N HIS A 189 -10.29 -1.85 10.26
CA HIS A 189 -11.20 -1.74 11.41
C HIS A 189 -10.98 -0.42 12.18
N PRO A 190 -12.03 0.13 12.82
CA PRO A 190 -11.92 1.30 13.68
C PRO A 190 -10.96 1.04 14.85
N GLN A 191 -11.08 -0.13 15.48
CA GLN A 191 -10.13 -0.64 16.45
C GLN A 191 -9.25 -1.72 15.81
N CYS A 192 -7.92 -1.55 15.87
CA CYS A 192 -7.00 -2.55 15.33
C CYS A 192 -7.11 -3.90 16.07
N ASN A 193 -7.33 -4.97 15.31
CA ASN A 193 -7.41 -6.37 15.73
C ASN A 193 -6.02 -7.00 16.00
N HIS A 194 -5.16 -6.32 16.76
CA HIS A 194 -3.75 -6.66 16.97
C HIS A 194 -3.52 -8.08 17.47
N ALA A 195 -4.29 -8.53 18.46
CA ALA A 195 -4.13 -9.86 19.05
C ALA A 195 -4.31 -10.97 18.01
N GLN A 196 -5.33 -10.84 17.14
CA GLN A 196 -5.59 -11.79 16.07
C GLN A 196 -4.47 -11.79 15.03
N LYS A 197 -4.06 -10.61 14.55
CA LYS A 197 -2.96 -10.49 13.58
C LYS A 197 -1.67 -11.09 14.13
N LEU A 198 -1.34 -10.79 15.38
CA LEU A 198 -0.13 -11.29 16.03
C LEU A 198 -0.14 -12.81 16.18
N ALA A 199 -1.28 -13.42 16.51
CA ALA A 199 -1.41 -14.87 16.60
C ALA A 199 -1.16 -15.54 15.23
N VAL A 200 -1.82 -15.03 14.18
CA VAL A 200 -1.67 -15.50 12.79
C VAL A 200 -0.23 -15.39 12.31
N VAL A 201 0.41 -14.25 12.57
CA VAL A 201 1.81 -14.00 12.17
C VAL A 201 2.79 -14.90 12.92
N ARG A 202 2.64 -15.04 14.25
CA ARG A 202 3.51 -15.91 15.05
C ARG A 202 3.45 -17.36 14.58
N GLN A 203 2.26 -17.84 14.23
CA GLN A 203 2.11 -19.17 13.66
C GLN A 203 2.90 -19.31 12.35
N GLY A 204 2.74 -18.38 11.40
CA GLY A 204 3.45 -18.43 10.12
C GLY A 204 4.98 -18.39 10.27
N LEU A 205 5.49 -17.51 11.14
CA LEU A 205 6.93 -17.39 11.43
C LEU A 205 7.48 -18.62 12.17
N GLN A 206 6.68 -19.25 13.04
CA GLN A 206 7.06 -20.49 13.71
C GLN A 206 7.15 -21.66 12.74
N VAL A 207 6.12 -21.87 11.91
CA VAL A 207 6.07 -22.98 10.94
C VAL A 207 7.22 -22.88 9.92
N SER A 208 7.58 -21.66 9.51
CA SER A 208 8.67 -21.41 8.57
C SER A 208 10.07 -21.38 9.21
N GLY A 209 10.17 -21.55 10.54
CA GLY A 209 11.44 -21.55 11.27
C GLY A 209 12.09 -20.17 11.45
N PHE A 210 11.41 -19.08 11.07
CA PHE A 210 11.95 -17.72 11.14
C PHE A 210 12.14 -17.18 12.57
N ASN A 211 11.55 -17.82 13.58
CA ASN A 211 11.80 -17.48 14.99
C ASN A 211 13.25 -17.71 15.43
N SER A 212 13.99 -18.58 14.72
CA SER A 212 15.38 -18.95 15.03
C SER A 212 16.39 -18.42 14.00
N VAL A 213 15.92 -17.72 12.98
CA VAL A 213 16.76 -17.15 11.93
C VAL A 213 17.16 -15.73 12.33
N PRO A 214 18.45 -15.35 12.23
CA PRO A 214 18.84 -13.97 12.46
C PRO A 214 18.06 -13.02 11.54
N PRO A 215 17.55 -11.89 12.08
CA PRO A 215 16.94 -10.85 11.27
C PRO A 215 17.81 -10.51 10.05
N LEU A 216 17.17 -10.20 8.91
CA LEU A 216 17.83 -9.81 7.64
C LEU A 216 18.63 -10.91 6.93
N ALA A 217 18.76 -12.12 7.49
CA ALA A 217 19.61 -13.15 6.89
C ALA A 217 19.07 -13.69 5.56
N GLN A 218 17.74 -13.75 5.41
CA GLN A 218 17.06 -14.41 4.27
C GLN A 218 15.75 -13.69 3.86
N PRO A 219 15.80 -12.39 3.45
CA PRO A 219 14.60 -11.60 3.18
C PRO A 219 13.69 -12.16 2.07
N LEU A 220 14.23 -12.79 1.01
CA LEU A 220 13.38 -13.44 -0.01
C LEU A 220 12.62 -14.65 0.54
N LYS A 221 13.29 -15.48 1.36
CA LYS A 221 12.63 -16.61 2.02
C LYS A 221 11.59 -16.16 3.02
N LEU A 222 11.79 -15.00 3.66
CA LEU A 222 10.79 -14.42 4.55
C LEU A 222 9.52 -14.04 3.78
N VAL A 223 9.67 -13.36 2.64
CA VAL A 223 8.53 -13.06 1.76
C VAL A 223 7.86 -14.35 1.28
N ALA A 224 8.63 -15.34 0.83
CA ALA A 224 8.08 -16.63 0.42
C ALA A 224 7.31 -17.32 1.54
N ALA A 225 7.75 -17.16 2.78
CA ALA A 225 7.10 -17.79 3.93
C ALA A 225 5.79 -17.09 4.34
N VAL A 226 5.80 -15.77 4.47
CA VAL A 226 4.72 -15.03 5.16
C VAL A 226 4.30 -13.71 4.51
N GLY A 227 4.88 -13.36 3.37
CA GLY A 227 4.56 -12.14 2.63
C GLY A 227 3.36 -12.28 1.69
N ASP A 228 3.21 -11.29 0.82
CA ASP A 228 2.28 -11.26 -0.31
C ASP A 228 3.02 -10.82 -1.59
N PRO A 229 2.47 -11.10 -2.80
CA PRO A 229 3.18 -10.81 -4.04
C PRO A 229 3.43 -9.32 -4.28
N MET A 230 2.59 -8.43 -3.75
CA MET A 230 2.74 -6.98 -3.95
C MET A 230 4.01 -6.46 -3.28
N GLN A 231 4.32 -6.93 -2.07
CA GLN A 231 5.45 -6.44 -1.28
C GLN A 231 6.78 -6.52 -2.03
N ILE A 232 7.08 -7.66 -2.66
CA ILE A 232 8.36 -7.86 -3.35
C ILE A 232 8.42 -7.11 -4.69
N VAL A 233 7.29 -6.99 -5.39
CA VAL A 233 7.19 -6.19 -6.62
C VAL A 233 7.45 -4.73 -6.32
N VAL A 234 6.75 -4.15 -5.34
CA VAL A 234 6.91 -2.73 -4.99
C VAL A 234 8.33 -2.47 -4.49
N ALA A 235 8.93 -3.37 -3.72
CA ALA A 235 10.33 -3.26 -3.32
C ALA A 235 11.26 -3.16 -4.54
N GLY A 236 11.16 -4.10 -5.51
CA GLY A 236 11.97 -4.08 -6.73
C GLY A 236 11.76 -2.83 -7.59
N MET A 237 10.49 -2.42 -7.77
CA MET A 237 10.13 -1.21 -8.53
C MET A 237 10.72 0.05 -7.89
N ALA A 238 10.52 0.22 -6.58
CA ALA A 238 10.94 1.41 -5.87
C ALA A 238 12.47 1.52 -5.81
N MET A 239 13.18 0.41 -5.57
CA MET A 239 14.64 0.40 -5.52
C MET A 239 15.25 0.89 -6.84
N THR A 240 14.80 0.34 -7.97
CA THR A 240 15.34 0.70 -9.30
C THR A 240 14.88 2.07 -9.79
N ALA A 241 13.62 2.43 -9.54
CA ALA A 241 13.11 3.75 -9.90
C ALA A 241 13.81 4.88 -9.13
N SER A 242 14.13 4.65 -7.84
CA SER A 242 14.80 5.64 -6.99
C SER A 242 16.17 6.08 -7.51
N LEU A 243 16.80 5.28 -8.37
CA LEU A 243 18.08 5.62 -9.01
C LEU A 243 17.95 6.75 -10.04
N LYS A 244 16.72 7.09 -10.46
CA LYS A 244 16.44 8.03 -11.56
C LYS A 244 15.45 9.12 -11.15
N VAL A 245 14.42 8.79 -10.39
CA VAL A 245 13.32 9.70 -10.03
C VAL A 245 12.92 9.55 -8.57
N GLY A 246 12.04 10.44 -8.09
CA GLY A 246 11.46 10.32 -6.76
C GLY A 246 10.43 9.21 -6.73
N VAL A 247 10.30 8.53 -5.59
CA VAL A 247 9.29 7.48 -5.39
C VAL A 247 8.54 7.75 -4.09
N MET A 248 7.22 7.78 -4.19
CA MET A 248 6.32 7.76 -3.05
C MET A 248 5.68 6.39 -2.96
N LEU A 249 6.03 5.66 -1.90
CA LEU A 249 5.31 4.44 -1.52
C LEU A 249 3.98 4.88 -0.88
N ALA A 250 2.88 4.69 -1.61
CA ALA A 250 1.57 5.22 -1.28
C ALA A 250 0.72 4.18 -0.55
N GLY A 251 0.72 4.27 0.76
CA GLY A 251 0.02 3.35 1.65
C GLY A 251 0.50 3.51 3.08
N GLY A 252 -0.16 2.77 3.98
CA GLY A 252 0.12 2.84 5.41
C GLY A 252 1.27 1.94 5.86
N THR A 253 1.01 1.15 6.90
CA THR A 253 2.02 0.25 7.49
C THR A 253 2.51 -0.83 6.54
N GLN A 254 1.74 -1.16 5.48
CA GLN A 254 2.20 -2.00 4.37
C GLN A 254 3.43 -1.42 3.67
N MET A 255 3.40 -0.12 3.35
CA MET A 255 4.52 0.54 2.66
C MET A 255 5.73 0.76 3.57
N LEU A 256 5.52 0.85 4.88
CA LEU A 256 6.62 0.77 5.86
C LEU A 256 7.29 -0.61 5.86
N ALA A 257 6.51 -1.69 5.78
CA ALA A 257 7.07 -3.04 5.65
C ALA A 257 7.84 -3.23 4.34
N VAL A 258 7.35 -2.67 3.23
CA VAL A 258 8.07 -2.65 1.95
C VAL A 258 9.38 -1.88 2.07
N TYR A 259 9.39 -0.70 2.70
CA TYR A 259 10.62 0.07 2.92
C TYR A 259 11.65 -0.71 3.75
N ALA A 260 11.21 -1.36 4.83
CA ALA A 260 12.08 -2.21 5.64
C ALA A 260 12.62 -3.42 4.85
N LEU A 261 11.77 -4.04 4.01
CA LEU A 261 12.17 -5.11 3.11
C LEU A 261 13.22 -4.64 2.11
N MET A 262 13.09 -3.44 1.53
CA MET A 262 14.09 -2.86 0.64
C MET A 262 15.44 -2.67 1.32
N GLN A 263 15.48 -2.21 2.58
CA GLN A 263 16.72 -2.13 3.36
C GLN A 263 17.36 -3.52 3.54
N ALA A 264 16.55 -4.53 3.88
CA ALA A 264 17.03 -5.90 4.05
C ALA A 264 17.57 -6.49 2.74
N LEU A 265 16.87 -6.28 1.61
CA LEU A 265 17.30 -6.71 0.28
C LEU A 265 18.60 -6.02 -0.15
N ALA A 266 18.70 -4.71 0.05
CA ALA A 266 19.91 -3.94 -0.25
C ALA A 266 21.11 -4.43 0.58
N ALA A 267 20.92 -4.65 1.88
CA ALA A 267 21.98 -5.15 2.75
C ALA A 267 22.40 -6.59 2.41
N LYS A 268 21.44 -7.47 2.08
CA LYS A 268 21.70 -8.88 1.83
C LYS A 268 22.32 -9.16 0.46
N TYR A 269 21.83 -8.48 -0.57
CA TYR A 269 22.17 -8.77 -1.97
C TYR A 269 22.91 -7.63 -2.66
N SER A 270 23.32 -6.60 -1.92
CA SER A 270 24.03 -5.43 -2.44
C SER A 270 23.27 -4.71 -3.57
N LEU A 271 21.94 -4.70 -3.50
CA LEU A 271 21.10 -4.04 -4.50
C LEU A 271 21.19 -2.52 -4.34
N SER A 272 21.42 -1.82 -5.44
CA SER A 272 21.46 -0.35 -5.47
C SER A 272 20.07 0.26 -5.33
N TRP A 273 19.96 1.29 -4.51
CA TRP A 273 18.79 2.15 -4.34
C TRP A 273 19.24 3.49 -3.72
N LEU A 274 18.42 4.54 -3.83
CA LEU A 274 18.69 5.85 -3.25
C LEU A 274 17.59 6.20 -2.23
N PRO A 275 17.79 5.91 -0.92
CA PRO A 275 16.76 6.15 0.10
C PRO A 275 16.33 7.61 0.20
N GLU A 276 17.19 8.57 -0.15
CA GLU A 276 16.89 10.01 -0.20
C GLU A 276 15.79 10.37 -1.22
N ASN A 277 15.60 9.54 -2.25
CA ASN A 277 14.57 9.73 -3.27
C ASN A 277 13.25 9.04 -2.92
N ILE A 278 13.18 8.31 -1.80
CA ILE A 278 12.00 7.53 -1.42
C ILE A 278 11.34 8.11 -0.17
N VAL A 279 10.01 8.23 -0.23
CA VAL A 279 9.16 8.63 0.89
C VAL A 279 7.98 7.67 1.02
N VAL A 280 7.42 7.57 2.23
CA VAL A 280 6.12 6.90 2.45
C VAL A 280 5.05 7.97 2.62
N GLY A 281 4.04 7.91 1.75
CA GLY A 281 2.91 8.82 1.74
C GLY A 281 1.62 8.10 2.11
N THR A 282 0.91 8.59 3.13
CA THR A 282 -0.36 8.00 3.59
C THR A 282 -1.41 9.06 3.95
N THR A 283 -2.53 8.65 4.54
CA THR A 283 -3.58 9.54 5.06
C THR A 283 -3.33 9.88 6.54
N ARG A 284 -3.88 11.00 7.02
CA ARG A 284 -3.87 11.28 8.47
C ARG A 284 -4.60 10.20 9.27
N TRP A 285 -5.61 9.55 8.70
CA TRP A 285 -6.36 8.49 9.38
C TRP A 285 -5.49 7.30 9.72
N VAL A 286 -4.39 7.06 8.99
CA VAL A 286 -3.37 6.06 9.34
C VAL A 286 -2.30 6.65 10.25
N ALA A 287 -1.72 7.79 9.87
CA ALA A 287 -0.58 8.37 10.58
C ALA A 287 -0.92 8.82 12.01
N GLU A 288 -2.18 9.19 12.26
CA GLU A 288 -2.68 9.71 13.53
C GLU A 288 -3.65 8.73 14.23
N ASP A 289 -3.77 7.47 13.74
CA ASP A 289 -4.62 6.43 14.34
C ASP A 289 -4.13 6.08 15.76
N PRO A 290 -4.91 6.32 16.83
CA PRO A 290 -4.49 6.00 18.20
C PRO A 290 -4.47 4.50 18.49
N THR A 291 -5.04 3.67 17.62
CA THR A 291 -5.10 2.21 17.79
C THR A 291 -3.92 1.50 17.13
N GLY A 292 -3.09 2.22 16.38
CA GLY A 292 -1.80 1.77 15.86
C GLY A 292 -0.68 2.74 16.25
N ASP A 293 0.50 2.57 15.66
CA ASP A 293 1.64 3.49 15.88
C ASP A 293 2.48 3.59 14.61
N THR A 294 1.88 4.07 13.52
CA THR A 294 2.59 4.23 12.23
C THR A 294 3.82 5.11 12.36
N VAL A 295 3.74 6.19 13.14
CA VAL A 295 4.88 7.11 13.32
C VAL A 295 6.00 6.46 14.13
N GLY A 296 5.68 5.75 15.22
CA GLY A 296 6.67 4.99 15.98
C GLY A 296 7.28 3.86 15.16
N LEU A 297 6.49 3.15 14.36
CA LEU A 297 6.98 2.13 13.44
C LEU A 297 7.95 2.71 12.40
N ALA A 298 7.62 3.86 11.81
CA ALA A 298 8.53 4.57 10.90
C ALA A 298 9.84 4.96 11.60
N ARG A 299 9.81 5.36 12.87
CA ARG A 299 11.02 5.66 13.66
C ARG A 299 11.85 4.41 13.96
N GLU A 300 11.22 3.26 14.20
CA GLU A 300 11.94 1.99 14.39
C GLU A 300 12.65 1.51 13.13
N ILE A 301 12.03 1.73 11.96
CA ILE A 301 12.68 1.47 10.66
C ILE A 301 13.83 2.47 10.42
N GLY A 302 13.72 3.68 10.97
CA GLY A 302 14.79 4.67 11.02
C GLY A 302 14.67 5.72 9.92
N ILE A 303 15.39 5.53 8.81
CA ILE A 303 15.63 6.57 7.78
C ILE A 303 14.44 6.85 6.84
N VAL A 304 13.26 6.32 7.12
CA VAL A 304 12.08 6.49 6.27
C VAL A 304 11.38 7.82 6.52
N PRO A 305 11.23 8.71 5.51
CA PRO A 305 10.38 9.88 5.64
C PRO A 305 8.92 9.48 5.48
N LEU A 306 8.18 9.58 6.58
CA LEU A 306 6.74 9.40 6.61
C LEU A 306 6.05 10.76 6.50
N MET A 307 5.12 10.86 5.56
CA MET A 307 4.27 12.03 5.40
C MET A 307 2.82 11.63 5.16
N ALA A 308 1.90 12.52 5.52
CA ALA A 308 0.49 12.32 5.25
C ALA A 308 -0.22 13.60 4.85
N THR A 309 -1.33 13.44 4.13
CA THR A 309 -2.29 14.53 3.95
C THR A 309 -3.10 14.79 5.20
N LYS A 310 -3.48 16.05 5.40
CA LYS A 310 -4.50 16.45 6.38
C LYS A 310 -5.91 16.28 5.82
N VAL A 311 -6.16 15.22 5.04
CA VAL A 311 -7.48 14.95 4.46
C VAL A 311 -8.54 14.77 5.55
N SER A 312 -9.72 15.32 5.35
CA SER A 312 -10.84 15.23 6.30
C SER A 312 -12.18 15.10 5.58
N PHE A 313 -12.95 14.10 5.96
CA PHE A 313 -14.32 13.90 5.50
C PHE A 313 -15.35 14.34 6.54
N ALA A 314 -14.95 15.03 7.61
CA ALA A 314 -15.85 15.50 8.66
C ALA A 314 -17.04 16.33 8.13
N GLU A 315 -16.80 17.15 7.11
CA GLU A 315 -17.80 18.03 6.50
C GLU A 315 -18.54 17.40 5.31
N SER A 316 -18.27 16.12 4.98
CA SER A 316 -18.94 15.45 3.87
C SER A 316 -20.44 15.33 4.13
N CYS A 317 -21.26 15.47 3.09
CA CYS A 317 -22.69 15.19 3.15
C CYS A 317 -22.99 13.68 3.19
N TYR A 318 -22.06 12.83 2.75
CA TYR A 318 -22.20 11.38 2.68
C TYR A 318 -21.76 10.67 3.98
N PRO A 319 -22.66 9.95 4.68
CA PRO A 319 -22.32 9.23 5.91
C PRO A 319 -21.17 8.24 5.73
N GLN A 320 -21.11 7.55 4.59
CA GLN A 320 -20.05 6.59 4.29
C GLN A 320 -18.65 7.23 4.20
N LEU A 321 -18.55 8.51 3.79
CA LEU A 321 -17.28 9.22 3.80
C LEU A 321 -16.93 9.70 5.21
N ARG A 322 -17.91 10.22 5.96
CA ARG A 322 -17.70 10.64 7.37
C ARG A 322 -17.19 9.50 8.27
N ALA A 323 -17.50 8.25 7.94
CA ALA A 323 -17.01 7.08 8.68
C ALA A 323 -15.47 6.97 8.73
N TYR A 324 -14.73 7.56 7.78
CA TYR A 324 -13.26 7.62 7.85
C TYR A 324 -12.76 8.35 9.11
N GLU A 325 -13.47 9.39 9.56
CA GLU A 325 -13.13 10.12 10.79
C GLU A 325 -13.34 9.30 12.06
N GLN A 326 -14.05 8.17 11.95
CA GLN A 326 -14.30 7.22 13.05
C GLN A 326 -13.33 6.03 13.01
N GLY A 327 -12.33 6.07 12.13
CA GLY A 327 -11.31 5.03 12.00
C GLY A 327 -11.67 3.87 11.07
N TYR A 328 -12.77 3.95 10.31
CA TYR A 328 -13.06 2.94 9.28
C TYR A 328 -12.19 3.17 8.04
N VAL A 329 -11.77 2.07 7.40
CA VAL A 329 -11.06 2.02 6.11
C VAL A 329 -9.65 2.63 6.15
N LYS A 330 -9.55 3.95 6.38
CA LYS A 330 -8.34 4.78 6.53
C LYS A 330 -7.45 4.93 5.30
N GLU A 331 -7.17 3.86 4.56
CA GLU A 331 -6.19 3.84 3.47
C GLU A 331 -6.43 2.66 2.54
N GLY A 332 -5.83 2.71 1.36
CA GLY A 332 -5.82 1.64 0.36
C GLY A 332 -5.78 2.25 -1.05
N VAL A 333 -5.38 1.44 -2.03
CA VAL A 333 -5.38 1.83 -3.46
C VAL A 333 -4.58 3.12 -3.71
N GLY A 334 -3.56 3.38 -2.90
CA GLY A 334 -2.72 4.57 -3.00
C GLY A 334 -3.39 5.91 -2.62
N CYS A 335 -4.57 5.89 -1.98
CA CYS A 335 -5.37 7.10 -1.80
C CYS A 335 -4.65 8.22 -1.03
N GLY A 336 -3.87 7.87 0.00
CA GLY A 336 -3.05 8.85 0.74
C GLY A 336 -2.01 9.52 -0.14
N GLY A 337 -1.31 8.75 -0.97
CA GLY A 337 -0.32 9.27 -1.92
C GLY A 337 -0.95 10.15 -3.00
N CYS A 338 -2.10 9.73 -3.55
CA CYS A 338 -2.86 10.56 -4.51
C CYS A 338 -3.34 11.87 -3.86
N ALA A 339 -3.83 11.82 -2.63
CA ALA A 339 -4.19 13.03 -1.88
C ALA A 339 -2.99 13.98 -1.68
N ILE A 340 -1.80 13.43 -1.39
CA ILE A 340 -0.57 14.24 -1.29
C ILE A 340 -0.28 14.89 -2.64
N ALA A 341 -0.37 14.12 -3.72
CA ALA A 341 -0.13 14.59 -5.07
C ALA A 341 -1.11 15.69 -5.52
N ALA A 342 -2.39 15.60 -5.15
CA ALA A 342 -3.36 16.63 -5.49
C ALA A 342 -2.95 18.01 -4.95
N HIS A 343 -2.49 18.04 -3.70
CA HIS A 343 -1.93 19.26 -3.13
C HIS A 343 -0.57 19.61 -3.73
N LEU A 344 0.32 18.63 -3.92
CA LEU A 344 1.68 18.89 -4.36
C LEU A 344 1.78 19.39 -5.81
N TYR A 345 0.91 18.85 -6.69
CA TYR A 345 0.87 19.15 -8.12
C TYR A 345 0.03 20.41 -8.42
N ARG A 346 -1.14 20.56 -7.79
CA ARG A 346 -2.12 21.60 -8.13
C ARG A 346 -2.51 22.51 -6.96
N ASP A 347 -1.78 22.45 -5.85
CA ASP A 347 -2.05 23.23 -4.63
C ASP A 347 -3.51 23.06 -4.14
N TRP A 348 -4.15 21.91 -4.40
CA TRP A 348 -5.53 21.63 -3.96
C TRP A 348 -5.71 21.86 -2.45
N SER A 349 -6.81 22.51 -2.11
CA SER A 349 -7.29 22.66 -0.73
C SER A 349 -8.05 21.43 -0.25
N GLN A 350 -8.34 21.38 1.05
CA GLN A 350 -9.21 20.33 1.61
C GLN A 350 -10.59 20.31 0.95
N VAL A 351 -11.17 21.49 0.72
CA VAL A 351 -12.50 21.64 0.12
C VAL A 351 -12.53 21.06 -1.29
N GLN A 352 -11.52 21.37 -2.12
CA GLN A 352 -11.43 20.85 -3.50
C GLN A 352 -11.27 19.33 -3.53
N LEU A 353 -10.46 18.77 -2.61
CA LEU A 353 -10.29 17.32 -2.53
C LEU A 353 -11.61 16.65 -2.15
N LEU A 354 -12.29 17.14 -1.12
CA LEU A 354 -13.59 16.60 -0.70
C LEU A 354 -14.61 16.69 -1.85
N GLN A 355 -14.74 17.86 -2.49
CA GLN A 355 -15.65 18.07 -3.61
C GLN A 355 -15.39 17.11 -4.77
N ALA A 356 -14.13 16.85 -5.12
CA ALA A 356 -13.78 15.90 -6.16
C ALA A 356 -14.22 14.46 -5.84
N VAL A 357 -14.12 14.05 -4.57
CA VAL A 357 -14.61 12.74 -4.12
C VAL A 357 -16.13 12.68 -4.11
N GLU A 358 -16.79 13.71 -3.59
CA GLU A 358 -18.24 13.80 -3.53
C GLU A 358 -18.90 13.87 -4.91
N SER A 359 -18.24 14.48 -5.90
CA SER A 359 -18.75 14.54 -7.26
C SER A 359 -18.83 13.20 -7.97
N LEU A 360 -18.18 12.15 -7.45
CA LEU A 360 -18.34 10.80 -7.98
C LEU A 360 -19.73 10.21 -7.67
N PHE A 361 -20.42 10.73 -6.64
CA PHE A 361 -21.76 10.26 -6.24
C PHE A 361 -22.91 10.98 -6.95
N LEU A 362 -22.59 11.98 -7.78
CA LEU A 362 -23.53 12.74 -8.63
C LEU A 362 -23.59 12.10 -10.02
#